data_AF-A0A7U9X9Q4-F1
#
_entry.id   AF-A0A7U9X9Q4-F1
#
_cell.length_a   1.000
_cell.length_b   1.000
_cell.length_c   1.000
_cell.angle_alpha   90.00
_cell.angle_beta   90.00
_cell.angle_gamma   90.00
#
_symmetry.space_group_name_H-M   'P 1'
#
loop_
_entity.id
_entity.type
_entity.pdbx_description
1 polymer ?
#
loop_
_entity_poly.entity_id
_entity_poly.type
_entity_poly.pdbx_seq_one_letter_code
_entity_poly.pdbx_strand_id
1 'polypeptide(L)'
;MKNVYDIRYEQNLIYVRSLDQDILPQRIADEIYQDTVIMIYLYYEDTLSVYWPYIDGIPEEIDVCLISSREEVLGEARKHLEAAGRGGVRYILKENRGRDVSALLVTGAEIIKDYKYVCFLHDKKEHCEDWKKDTELWIENLWGNMIGSAEYIRHILQLFLKHPELGVLAPPEPVGDHFRTWYGWHGSFDITEELVRRLDLNTDIRPEKPPITIGTVLWFKRDALQRLFHYGWKYQDFDDEGLKSPRYLSYGIERFFPYVAQDAGYNTGTVMTEAYAARQTNYLQHAANLLLKEAEEFFPVTTLDALECYKRNQGRVIEFAKRNEEVYLYGAGKIGRLCLAVLRKENIQPAGFIVSKSDGNSMVECIPVIELDELECPQRKAVIITVYDLEAQREIAGMLEERGCRNYIVMWEEDH
;
A
#
# COMPACT_ATOMS: atom_id res chain seq x y z
N MET A 1 8.40 15.43 11.24
CA MET A 1 8.54 15.01 9.82
C MET A 1 7.18 14.54 9.31
N LYS A 2 6.96 14.45 8.01
CA LYS A 2 5.71 13.91 7.45
C LYS A 2 5.87 12.43 7.14
N ASN A 3 4.82 11.62 7.29
CA ASN A 3 4.87 10.19 6.96
C ASN A 3 5.21 9.96 5.48
N VAL A 4 6.04 8.95 5.21
CA VAL A 4 6.51 8.57 3.86
C VAL A 4 5.38 8.28 2.86
N TYR A 5 4.25 7.74 3.33
CA TYR A 5 3.06 7.51 2.50
C TYR A 5 2.48 8.82 1.96
N ASP A 6 2.35 9.82 2.84
CA ASP A 6 1.79 11.12 2.46
C ASP A 6 2.75 11.88 1.55
N ILE A 7 4.06 11.79 1.80
CA ILE A 7 5.10 12.36 0.92
C ILE A 7 4.98 11.76 -0.49
N ARG A 8 4.86 10.43 -0.61
CA ARG A 8 4.71 9.75 -1.90
C ARG A 8 3.48 10.26 -2.66
N TYR A 9 2.36 10.40 -1.97
CA TYR A 9 1.11 10.91 -2.56
C TYR A 9 1.23 12.37 -3.00
N GLU A 10 1.65 13.26 -2.10
CA GLU A 10 1.64 14.72 -2.35
C GLU A 10 2.69 15.18 -3.33
N GLN A 11 3.83 14.48 -3.39
CA GLN A 11 4.90 14.77 -4.34
C GLN A 11 4.77 13.96 -5.64
N ASN A 12 3.69 13.17 -5.79
CA ASN A 12 3.44 12.34 -6.95
C ASN A 12 4.63 11.43 -7.32
N LEU A 13 5.16 10.70 -6.34
CA LEU A 13 6.36 9.86 -6.51
C LEU A 13 6.06 8.47 -7.08
N ILE A 14 5.04 8.37 -7.94
CA ILE A 14 4.74 7.17 -8.73
C ILE A 14 5.17 7.45 -10.18
N TYR A 15 6.17 6.70 -10.64
CA TYR A 15 6.79 6.87 -11.94
C TYR A 15 6.35 5.77 -12.89
N VAL A 16 5.59 6.12 -13.93
CA VAL A 16 5.31 5.24 -15.07
C VAL A 16 6.26 5.62 -16.20
N ARG A 17 7.14 4.69 -16.58
CA ARG A 17 8.21 4.97 -17.56
C ARG A 17 7.95 4.26 -18.88
N SER A 18 7.80 5.07 -19.93
CA SER A 18 7.85 4.61 -21.31
C SER A 18 9.29 4.36 -21.75
N LEU A 19 9.45 3.53 -22.78
CA LEU A 19 10.69 3.40 -23.53
C LEU A 19 10.93 4.63 -24.45
N ASP A 20 9.90 5.41 -24.75
CA ASP A 20 10.01 6.56 -25.69
C ASP A 20 10.49 7.87 -25.03
N GLN A 21 10.82 7.87 -23.74
CA GLN A 21 11.26 9.07 -23.01
C GLN A 21 12.76 9.34 -23.20
N ASP A 22 13.19 10.61 -23.12
CA ASP A 22 14.57 11.07 -23.34
C ASP A 22 15.64 10.07 -22.89
N ILE A 23 16.31 9.45 -23.85
CA ILE A 23 17.32 8.43 -23.58
C ILE A 23 18.59 9.11 -23.06
N LEU A 24 19.13 8.60 -21.95
CA LEU A 24 20.46 8.99 -21.47
C LEU A 24 21.50 8.81 -22.58
N PRO A 25 22.33 9.83 -22.89
CA PRO A 25 23.45 9.64 -23.79
C PRO A 25 24.30 8.44 -23.35
N GLN A 26 24.67 7.56 -24.29
CA GLN A 26 25.31 6.27 -23.98
C GLN A 26 26.53 6.42 -23.06
N ARG A 27 27.35 7.45 -23.28
CA ARG A 27 28.50 7.76 -22.41
C ARG A 27 28.11 7.94 -20.93
N ILE A 28 27.01 8.65 -20.65
CA ILE A 28 26.54 8.86 -19.28
C ILE A 28 25.97 7.55 -18.73
N ALA A 29 25.32 6.74 -19.58
CA ALA A 29 24.85 5.41 -19.21
C ALA A 29 26.03 4.50 -18.81
N ASP A 30 27.12 4.48 -19.57
CA ASP A 30 28.30 3.67 -19.28
C ASP A 30 28.94 4.08 -17.94
N GLU A 31 29.05 5.39 -17.69
CA GLU A 31 29.58 5.93 -16.42
C GLU A 31 28.72 5.48 -15.21
N ILE A 32 27.39 5.54 -15.30
CA ILE A 32 26.51 5.11 -14.20
C ILE A 32 26.44 3.59 -14.06
N TYR A 33 26.61 2.82 -15.15
CA TYR A 33 26.64 1.35 -15.10
C TYR A 33 27.82 0.83 -14.28
N GLN A 34 29.01 1.45 -14.39
CA GLN A 34 30.18 1.07 -13.59
C GLN A 34 29.98 1.28 -12.08
N ASP A 35 29.14 2.24 -11.70
CA ASP A 35 28.77 2.52 -10.30
C ASP A 35 27.54 1.71 -9.83
N THR A 36 27.09 0.73 -10.63
CA THR A 36 25.84 -0.01 -10.42
C THR A 36 26.08 -1.51 -10.24
N VAL A 37 25.40 -2.10 -9.26
CA VAL A 37 25.31 -3.57 -9.10
C VAL A 37 23.86 -4.03 -9.04
N ILE A 38 23.58 -5.15 -9.69
CA ILE A 38 22.31 -5.87 -9.57
C ILE A 38 22.56 -7.17 -8.80
N MET A 39 21.96 -7.24 -7.62
CA MET A 39 22.07 -8.36 -6.69
C MET A 39 20.79 -9.18 -6.74
N ILE A 40 20.92 -10.48 -6.93
CA ILE A 40 19.79 -11.37 -7.17
C ILE A 40 19.91 -12.57 -6.23
N TYR A 41 18.92 -12.76 -5.37
CA TYR A 41 18.79 -13.95 -4.54
C TYR A 41 17.88 -14.99 -5.21
N LEU A 42 18.41 -16.18 -5.48
CA LEU A 42 17.63 -17.31 -6.04
C LEU A 42 17.67 -18.49 -5.08
N TYR A 43 16.54 -19.18 -4.91
CA TYR A 43 16.36 -20.33 -4.03
C TYR A 43 15.63 -21.50 -4.71
N TYR A 44 14.69 -21.23 -5.60
CA TYR A 44 13.83 -22.21 -6.24
C TYR A 44 14.40 -22.66 -7.59
N GLU A 45 15.02 -23.83 -7.58
CA GLU A 45 15.63 -24.44 -8.78
C GLU A 45 14.63 -24.64 -9.94
N ASP A 46 13.37 -24.95 -9.63
CA ASP A 46 12.35 -25.29 -10.63
C ASP A 46 11.71 -24.08 -11.31
N THR A 47 11.93 -22.86 -10.80
CA THR A 47 11.39 -21.63 -11.37
C THR A 47 12.46 -20.75 -12.03
N LEU A 48 13.72 -21.20 -12.04
CA LEU A 48 14.85 -20.45 -12.59
C LEU A 48 14.64 -19.94 -14.03
N SER A 49 14.03 -20.75 -14.88
CA SER A 49 13.76 -20.40 -16.28
C SER A 49 12.84 -19.19 -16.45
N VAL A 50 12.03 -18.85 -15.44
CA VAL A 50 11.18 -17.64 -15.44
C VAL A 50 12.04 -16.37 -15.38
N TYR A 51 13.20 -16.44 -14.74
CA TYR A 51 14.05 -15.27 -14.45
C TYR A 51 15.13 -15.03 -15.49
N TRP A 52 15.54 -16.07 -16.24
CA TRP A 52 16.57 -15.97 -17.28
C TRP A 52 16.34 -14.84 -18.28
N PRO A 53 15.13 -14.63 -18.86
CA PRO A 53 14.93 -13.53 -19.80
C PRO A 53 15.24 -12.15 -19.21
N TYR A 54 14.99 -11.95 -17.92
CA TYR A 54 15.32 -10.69 -17.23
C TYR A 54 16.82 -10.56 -16.98
N ILE A 55 17.47 -11.62 -16.51
CA ILE A 55 18.92 -11.62 -16.20
C ILE A 55 19.74 -11.45 -17.48
N ASP A 56 19.37 -12.13 -18.55
CA ASP A 56 20.02 -12.05 -19.86
C ASP A 56 19.90 -10.64 -20.46
N GLY A 57 18.85 -9.88 -20.09
CA GLY A 57 18.61 -8.51 -20.53
C GLY A 57 19.39 -7.43 -19.76
N ILE A 58 20.15 -7.78 -18.72
CA ILE A 58 20.96 -6.81 -17.97
C ILE A 58 22.14 -6.35 -18.84
N PRO A 59 22.46 -5.05 -18.95
CA PRO A 59 23.67 -4.56 -19.62
C PRO A 59 24.95 -5.26 -19.13
N GLU A 60 25.90 -5.56 -20.01
CA GLU A 60 27.15 -6.26 -19.64
C GLU A 60 28.05 -5.43 -18.72
N GLU A 61 27.92 -4.11 -18.80
CA GLU A 61 28.68 -3.14 -18.03
C GLU A 61 28.19 -3.02 -16.57
N ILE A 62 27.03 -3.58 -16.26
CA ILE A 62 26.50 -3.63 -14.89
C ILE A 62 26.94 -4.93 -14.22
N ASP A 63 27.57 -4.79 -13.06
CA ASP A 63 27.98 -5.93 -12.25
C ASP A 63 26.75 -6.69 -11.75
N VAL A 64 26.80 -8.03 -11.85
CA VAL A 64 25.75 -8.92 -11.37
C VAL A 64 26.29 -9.81 -10.26
N CYS A 65 25.57 -9.87 -9.15
CA CYS A 65 25.84 -10.78 -8.05
C CYS A 65 24.65 -11.72 -7.83
N LEU A 66 24.86 -13.01 -8.08
CA LEU A 66 23.92 -14.08 -7.77
C LEU A 66 24.23 -14.69 -6.41
N ILE A 67 23.24 -14.67 -5.53
CA ILE A 67 23.32 -15.18 -4.17
C ILE A 67 22.33 -16.34 -4.03
N SER A 68 22.75 -17.44 -3.40
CA SER A 68 21.83 -18.51 -3.02
C SER A 68 22.30 -19.17 -1.73
N SER A 69 21.39 -19.85 -1.03
CA SER A 69 21.77 -20.83 -0.01
C SER A 69 21.85 -22.26 -0.56
N ARG A 70 21.72 -22.44 -1.89
CA ARG A 70 21.75 -23.74 -2.56
C ARG A 70 22.83 -23.77 -3.63
N GLU A 71 23.74 -24.74 -3.54
CA GLU A 71 24.80 -24.92 -4.52
C GLU A 71 24.25 -25.30 -5.90
N GLU A 72 23.18 -26.11 -5.95
CA GLU A 72 22.56 -26.55 -7.21
C GLU A 72 22.02 -25.35 -8.01
N VAL A 73 21.40 -24.39 -7.32
CA VAL A 73 20.86 -23.16 -7.93
C VAL A 73 21.98 -22.31 -8.53
N LEU A 74 23.10 -22.13 -7.81
CA LEU A 74 24.26 -21.41 -8.33
C LEU A 74 24.92 -22.16 -9.49
N GLY A 75 24.93 -23.49 -9.45
CA GLY A 75 25.45 -24.33 -10.53
C GLY A 75 24.68 -24.16 -11.84
N GLU A 76 23.35 -24.23 -11.79
CA GLU A 76 22.51 -24.02 -12.98
C GLU A 76 22.56 -22.56 -13.47
N ALA A 77 22.58 -21.57 -12.57
CA ALA A 77 22.73 -20.18 -12.96
C ALA A 77 24.08 -19.91 -13.65
N ARG A 78 25.17 -20.48 -13.12
CA ARG A 78 26.50 -20.39 -13.73
C ARG A 78 26.52 -21.00 -15.12
N LYS A 79 26.00 -22.23 -15.25
CA LYS A 79 25.92 -22.94 -16.53
C LYS A 79 25.10 -22.16 -17.57
N HIS A 80 23.96 -21.58 -17.18
CA HIS A 80 23.14 -20.74 -18.07
C HIS A 80 23.91 -19.51 -18.54
N LEU A 81 24.50 -18.74 -17.61
CA LEU A 81 25.15 -17.47 -17.94
C LEU A 81 26.47 -17.65 -18.69
N GLU A 82 27.24 -18.70 -18.39
CA GLU A 82 28.41 -19.08 -19.19
C GLU A 82 28.01 -19.48 -20.61
N ALA A 83 26.92 -20.23 -20.79
CA ALA A 83 26.39 -20.58 -22.11
C ALA A 83 25.85 -19.36 -22.87
N ALA A 84 25.32 -18.36 -22.18
CA ALA A 84 24.90 -17.07 -22.74
C ALA A 84 26.10 -16.13 -23.03
N GLY A 85 27.32 -16.51 -22.63
CA GLY A 85 28.53 -15.69 -22.83
C GLY A 85 28.69 -14.54 -21.83
N ARG A 86 27.87 -14.48 -20.77
CA ARG A 86 27.94 -13.42 -19.77
C ARG A 86 29.11 -13.65 -18.81
N GLY A 87 30.14 -12.81 -18.91
CA GLY A 87 31.27 -12.77 -17.99
C GLY A 87 30.99 -11.94 -16.72
N GLY A 88 31.96 -11.90 -15.79
CA GLY A 88 31.97 -10.95 -14.68
C GLY A 88 30.96 -11.20 -13.55
N VAL A 89 30.14 -12.26 -13.62
CA VAL A 89 29.12 -12.54 -12.62
C VAL A 89 29.73 -13.13 -11.34
N ARG A 90 29.38 -12.56 -10.18
CA ARG A 90 29.76 -13.09 -8.86
C ARG A 90 28.72 -14.09 -8.38
N TYR A 91 29.14 -15.29 -8.01
CA TYR A 91 28.28 -16.34 -7.45
C TYR A 91 28.64 -16.56 -5.99
N ILE A 92 27.69 -16.35 -5.08
CA ILE A 92 27.94 -16.38 -3.64
C ILE A 92 26.98 -17.34 -2.96
N LEU A 93 27.56 -18.36 -2.32
CA LEU A 93 26.83 -19.25 -1.43
C LEU A 93 26.72 -18.59 -0.05
N LYS A 94 25.50 -18.51 0.48
CA LYS A 94 25.20 -17.96 1.80
C LYS A 94 24.60 -19.00 2.75
N GLU A 95 24.55 -18.68 4.04
CA GLU A 95 23.84 -19.51 5.01
C GLU A 95 22.34 -19.60 4.65
N ASN A 96 21.75 -20.79 4.84
CA ASN A 96 20.31 -20.98 4.64
C ASN A 96 19.48 -20.47 5.82
N ARG A 97 19.64 -19.17 6.12
CA ARG A 97 18.99 -18.49 7.24
C ARG A 97 18.63 -17.06 6.86
N GLY A 98 17.44 -16.57 7.19
CA GLY A 98 17.04 -15.18 6.92
C GLY A 98 16.55 -14.89 5.49
N ARG A 99 16.54 -15.92 4.62
CA ARG A 99 16.05 -15.88 3.22
C ARG A 99 16.67 -14.73 2.40
N ASP A 100 15.87 -14.01 1.62
CA ASP A 100 16.23 -12.87 0.78
C ASP A 100 16.79 -11.71 1.61
N VAL A 101 16.19 -11.43 2.77
CA VAL A 101 16.59 -10.27 3.58
C VAL A 101 18.01 -10.40 4.12
N SER A 102 18.43 -11.59 4.56
CA SER A 102 19.83 -11.81 4.97
C SER A 102 20.79 -11.83 3.78
N ALA A 103 20.33 -12.23 2.58
CA ALA A 103 21.14 -12.12 1.36
C ALA A 103 21.47 -10.65 1.08
N LEU A 104 20.52 -9.73 1.25
CA LEU A 104 20.75 -8.30 1.12
C LEU A 104 21.61 -7.74 2.27
N LEU A 105 21.18 -7.97 3.52
CA LEU A 105 21.71 -7.25 4.68
C LEU A 105 22.97 -7.85 5.31
N VAL A 106 23.21 -9.14 5.12
CA VAL A 106 24.39 -9.83 5.67
C VAL A 106 25.39 -10.12 4.56
N THR A 107 24.98 -10.90 3.55
CA THR A 107 25.87 -11.26 2.44
C THR A 107 26.20 -10.05 1.57
N GLY A 108 25.20 -9.24 1.25
CA GLY A 108 25.33 -8.13 0.32
C GLY A 108 25.98 -6.88 0.89
N ALA A 109 26.04 -6.74 2.20
CA ALA A 109 26.51 -5.51 2.86
C ALA A 109 27.94 -5.12 2.47
N GLU A 110 28.85 -6.08 2.27
CA GLU A 110 30.21 -5.78 1.80
C GLU A 110 30.26 -5.38 0.33
N ILE A 111 29.44 -6.02 -0.52
CA ILE A 111 29.39 -5.74 -1.96
C ILE A 111 28.90 -4.31 -2.20
N ILE A 112 27.85 -3.91 -1.48
CA ILE A 112 27.17 -2.62 -1.62
C ILE A 112 28.10 -1.43 -1.37
N LYS A 113 29.19 -1.59 -0.60
CA LYS A 113 30.12 -0.50 -0.28
C LYS A 113 30.78 0.09 -1.52
N ASP A 114 31.00 -0.74 -2.54
CA ASP A 114 31.74 -0.39 -3.75
C ASP A 114 30.87 0.28 -4.82
N TYR A 115 29.54 0.33 -4.63
CA TYR A 115 28.60 0.84 -5.62
C TYR A 115 27.80 2.03 -5.10
N LYS A 116 27.40 2.90 -6.02
CA LYS A 116 26.51 4.03 -5.71
C LYS A 116 25.05 3.65 -5.86
N TYR A 117 24.73 2.81 -6.86
CA TYR A 117 23.39 2.35 -7.16
C TYR A 117 23.31 0.84 -7.03
N VAL A 118 22.28 0.36 -6.38
CA VAL A 118 22.08 -1.06 -6.12
C VAL A 118 20.66 -1.43 -6.49
N CYS A 119 20.48 -2.49 -7.27
CA CYS A 119 19.22 -3.21 -7.35
C CYS A 119 19.32 -4.48 -6.54
N PHE A 120 18.32 -4.79 -5.73
CA PHE A 120 18.19 -6.08 -5.10
C PHE A 120 16.88 -6.73 -5.52
N LEU A 121 16.95 -7.97 -6.00
CA LEU A 121 15.81 -8.80 -6.37
C LEU A 121 15.89 -10.17 -5.72
N HIS A 122 14.76 -10.86 -5.66
CA HIS A 122 14.73 -12.26 -5.31
C HIS A 122 13.65 -13.03 -6.09
N ASP A 123 13.78 -14.35 -6.12
CA ASP A 123 12.76 -15.21 -6.70
C ASP A 123 11.54 -15.40 -5.77
N LYS A 124 10.44 -15.81 -6.38
CA LYS A 124 9.19 -16.09 -5.68
C LYS A 124 8.59 -17.40 -6.18
N LYS A 125 7.86 -18.06 -5.29
CA LYS A 125 7.05 -19.25 -5.59
C LYS A 125 5.72 -19.17 -4.86
N GLU A 126 4.69 -19.71 -5.48
CA GLU A 126 3.33 -19.75 -4.94
C GLU A 126 3.28 -20.62 -3.68
N HIS A 127 2.43 -20.22 -2.73
CA HIS A 127 2.19 -21.01 -1.52
C HIS A 127 1.23 -22.17 -1.75
N CYS A 128 0.34 -22.03 -2.74
CA CYS A 128 -0.60 -23.03 -3.20
C CYS A 128 -1.00 -22.77 -4.65
N GLU A 129 -1.64 -23.75 -5.28
CA GLU A 129 -1.99 -23.72 -6.71
C GLU A 129 -2.99 -22.60 -7.07
N ASP A 130 -3.94 -22.29 -6.19
CA ASP A 130 -4.91 -21.20 -6.39
C ASP A 130 -4.23 -19.83 -6.52
N TRP A 131 -3.03 -19.67 -5.96
CA TRP A 131 -2.28 -18.41 -5.96
C TRP A 131 -1.29 -18.31 -7.11
N LYS A 132 -1.26 -19.29 -8.03
CA LYS A 132 -0.29 -19.33 -9.11
C LYS A 132 -0.36 -18.08 -10.00
N LYS A 133 -1.55 -17.69 -10.46
CA LYS A 133 -1.73 -16.50 -11.31
C LYS A 133 -1.34 -15.20 -10.60
N ASP A 134 -1.72 -15.07 -9.33
CA ASP A 134 -1.35 -13.92 -8.50
C ASP A 134 0.17 -13.86 -8.28
N THR A 135 0.80 -15.02 -8.11
CA THR A 135 2.26 -15.13 -7.97
C THR A 135 2.98 -14.78 -9.27
N GLU A 136 2.48 -15.24 -10.42
CA GLU A 136 3.01 -14.87 -11.74
C GLU A 136 2.94 -13.35 -11.97
N LEU A 137 1.80 -12.73 -11.63
CA LEU A 137 1.64 -11.27 -11.69
C LEU A 137 2.55 -10.54 -10.70
N TRP A 138 2.79 -11.12 -9.53
CA TRP A 138 3.75 -10.58 -8.56
C TRP A 138 5.19 -10.70 -9.07
N ILE A 139 5.59 -11.81 -9.70
CA ILE A 139 6.92 -11.95 -10.32
C ILE A 139 7.11 -10.88 -11.39
N GLU A 140 6.13 -10.70 -12.28
CA GLU A 140 6.17 -9.64 -13.30
C GLU A 140 6.28 -8.25 -12.68
N ASN A 141 5.58 -8.01 -11.57
CA ASN A 141 5.70 -6.76 -10.82
C ASN A 141 7.13 -6.55 -10.30
N LEU A 142 7.70 -7.54 -9.60
CA LEU A 142 9.02 -7.43 -8.97
C LEU A 142 10.14 -7.33 -10.01
N TRP A 143 10.12 -8.19 -11.02
CA TRP A 143 11.22 -8.30 -11.99
C TRP A 143 11.04 -7.36 -13.18
N GLY A 144 9.82 -7.28 -13.74
CA GLY A 144 9.52 -6.40 -14.86
C GLY A 144 9.68 -4.92 -14.51
N ASN A 145 9.22 -4.49 -13.34
CA ASN A 145 9.31 -3.08 -12.95
C ASN A 145 10.68 -2.67 -12.40
N MET A 146 11.60 -3.60 -12.16
CA MET A 146 12.97 -3.29 -11.71
C MET A 146 14.02 -3.49 -12.82
N ILE A 147 13.92 -4.57 -13.61
CA ILE A 147 14.95 -4.94 -14.60
C ILE A 147 14.33 -5.48 -15.92
N GLY A 148 13.14 -5.03 -16.29
CA GLY A 148 12.39 -5.57 -17.44
C GLY A 148 13.11 -5.56 -18.79
N SER A 149 14.08 -4.66 -19.00
CA SER A 149 14.97 -4.65 -20.16
C SER A 149 16.20 -3.77 -19.91
N ALA A 150 17.24 -3.91 -20.75
CA ALA A 150 18.42 -3.04 -20.71
C ALA A 150 18.07 -1.53 -20.81
N GLU A 151 17.14 -1.20 -21.71
CA GLU A 151 16.67 0.18 -21.88
C GLU A 151 15.89 0.68 -20.66
N TYR A 152 15.06 -0.17 -20.08
CA TYR A 152 14.30 0.18 -18.89
C TYR A 152 15.19 0.37 -17.66
N ILE A 153 16.23 -0.44 -17.48
CA ILE A 153 17.27 -0.25 -16.45
C ILE A 153 17.93 1.13 -16.62
N ARG A 154 18.28 1.51 -17.86
CA ARG A 154 18.81 2.84 -18.17
C ARG A 154 17.85 3.95 -17.72
N HIS A 155 16.54 3.77 -17.91
CA HIS A 155 15.53 4.75 -17.48
C HIS A 155 15.40 4.85 -15.96
N ILE A 156 15.51 3.75 -15.22
CA ILE A 156 15.55 3.79 -13.75
C ILE A 156 16.76 4.57 -13.26
N LEU A 157 17.94 4.30 -13.80
CA LEU A 157 19.16 5.02 -13.44
C LEU A 157 19.07 6.51 -13.81
N GLN A 158 18.40 6.83 -14.93
CA GLN A 158 18.07 8.22 -15.28
C GLN A 158 17.21 8.91 -14.23
N LEU A 159 16.21 8.22 -13.66
CA LEU A 159 15.35 8.81 -12.63
C LEU A 159 16.17 9.26 -11.42
N PHE A 160 17.14 8.45 -10.97
CA PHE A 160 18.01 8.85 -9.86
C PHE A 160 18.91 10.04 -10.16
N LEU A 161 19.30 10.24 -11.43
CA LEU A 161 20.08 11.39 -11.87
C LEU A 161 19.22 12.66 -11.99
N LYS A 162 17.99 12.54 -12.51
CA LYS A 162 17.04 13.64 -12.66
C LYS A 162 16.43 14.09 -11.33
N HIS A 163 16.32 13.18 -10.36
CA HIS A 163 15.75 13.39 -9.04
C HIS A 163 16.80 13.08 -7.95
N PRO A 164 17.70 14.02 -7.63
CA PRO A 164 18.74 13.82 -6.61
C PRO A 164 18.18 13.42 -5.24
N GLU A 165 17.00 13.92 -4.88
CA GLU A 165 16.25 13.62 -3.66
C GLU A 165 15.69 12.20 -3.61
N LEU A 166 15.57 11.50 -4.74
CA LEU A 166 15.08 10.13 -4.79
C LEU A 166 16.19 9.18 -4.34
N GLY A 167 15.97 8.43 -3.25
CA GLY A 167 16.95 7.49 -2.70
C GLY A 167 16.57 6.03 -2.89
N VAL A 168 15.28 5.73 -2.97
CA VAL A 168 14.76 4.37 -3.14
C VAL A 168 13.65 4.37 -4.19
N LEU A 169 13.67 3.36 -5.04
CA LEU A 169 12.59 3.02 -5.97
C LEU A 169 12.16 1.58 -5.71
N ALA A 170 10.87 1.38 -5.43
CA ALA A 170 10.28 0.05 -5.24
C ALA A 170 9.24 -0.23 -6.33
N PRO A 171 8.93 -1.51 -6.61
CA PRO A 171 7.76 -1.85 -7.40
C PRO A 171 6.48 -1.42 -6.65
N PRO A 172 5.35 -1.23 -7.35
CA PRO A 172 4.08 -0.95 -6.70
C PRO A 172 3.65 -2.11 -5.80
N GLU A 173 2.77 -1.82 -4.85
CA GLU A 173 2.15 -2.83 -4.02
C GLU A 173 1.45 -3.89 -4.91
N PRO A 174 1.68 -5.19 -4.68
CA PRO A 174 1.20 -6.23 -5.59
C PRO A 174 -0.32 -6.27 -5.61
N VAL A 175 -0.89 -6.58 -6.77
CA VAL A 175 -2.33 -6.76 -6.96
C VAL A 175 -2.62 -8.21 -7.35
N GLY A 176 -3.82 -8.68 -7.07
CA GLY A 176 -4.23 -10.06 -7.30
C GLY A 176 -5.45 -10.42 -6.47
N ASP A 177 -6.15 -11.47 -6.85
CA ASP A 177 -7.46 -11.82 -6.30
C ASP A 177 -7.39 -12.23 -4.82
N HIS A 178 -6.21 -12.67 -4.37
CA HIS A 178 -5.98 -13.14 -3.01
C HIS A 178 -5.11 -12.20 -2.16
N PHE A 179 -4.57 -11.13 -2.73
CA PHE A 179 -3.68 -10.21 -2.01
C PHE A 179 -4.46 -9.12 -1.26
N ARG A 180 -4.06 -8.89 -0.01
CA ARG A 180 -4.63 -7.84 0.87
C ARG A 180 -3.68 -6.65 1.05
N THR A 181 -2.69 -6.53 0.19
CA THR A 181 -1.50 -5.66 0.28
C THR A 181 -1.79 -4.18 0.38
N TRP A 182 -2.95 -3.74 -0.08
CA TRP A 182 -3.37 -2.34 0.00
C TRP A 182 -4.07 -2.02 1.33
N TYR A 183 -4.17 -3.02 2.22
CA TYR A 183 -4.81 -2.95 3.53
C TYR A 183 -3.81 -3.20 4.67
N GLY A 184 -3.16 -2.13 5.12
CA GLY A 184 -2.47 -2.06 6.41
C GLY A 184 -1.16 -2.86 6.54
N TRP A 185 -0.74 -3.07 7.78
CA TRP A 185 0.60 -3.57 8.12
C TRP A 185 0.72 -5.10 8.21
N HIS A 186 -0.39 -5.85 8.11
CA HIS A 186 -0.38 -7.32 8.21
C HIS A 186 0.40 -7.89 9.41
N GLY A 187 0.38 -7.20 10.55
CA GLY A 187 1.07 -7.62 11.78
C GLY A 187 2.55 -7.21 11.90
N SER A 188 3.08 -6.48 10.93
CA SER A 188 4.50 -6.05 10.89
C SER A 188 4.77 -4.63 11.43
N PHE A 189 3.72 -3.88 11.84
CA PHE A 189 3.86 -2.51 12.34
C PHE A 189 4.81 -2.45 13.55
N ASP A 190 4.52 -3.23 14.59
CA ASP A 190 5.27 -3.21 15.85
C ASP A 190 6.77 -3.47 15.63
N ILE A 191 7.12 -4.33 14.68
CA ILE A 191 8.51 -4.67 14.35
C ILE A 191 9.16 -3.54 13.59
N THR A 192 8.46 -2.98 12.60
CA THR A 192 8.98 -1.84 11.85
C THR A 192 9.21 -0.65 12.79
N GLU A 193 8.28 -0.40 13.70
CA GLU A 193 8.41 0.63 14.74
C GLU A 193 9.56 0.33 15.71
N GLU A 194 9.73 -0.92 16.11
CA GLU A 194 10.88 -1.33 16.92
C GLU A 194 12.21 -1.09 16.18
N LEU A 195 12.29 -1.37 14.87
CA LEU A 195 13.46 -1.08 14.04
C LEU A 195 13.73 0.43 13.94
N VAL A 196 12.68 1.24 13.74
CA VAL A 196 12.77 2.71 13.77
C VAL A 196 13.39 3.19 15.08
N ARG A 197 12.93 2.68 16.22
CA ARG A 197 13.50 3.00 17.54
C ARG A 197 14.94 2.49 17.69
N ARG A 198 15.20 1.26 17.26
CA ARG A 198 16.50 0.59 17.45
C ARG A 198 17.61 1.25 16.66
N LEU A 199 17.31 1.76 15.46
CA LEU A 199 18.26 2.51 14.63
C LEU A 199 18.18 4.03 14.86
N ASP A 200 17.40 4.48 15.86
CA ASP A 200 17.22 5.88 16.24
C ASP A 200 16.89 6.78 15.02
N LEU A 201 15.92 6.34 14.19
CA LEU A 201 15.54 7.07 12.99
C LEU A 201 14.61 8.25 13.32
N ASN A 202 14.87 9.41 12.74
CA ASN A 202 13.99 10.56 12.84
C ASN A 202 12.89 10.49 11.76
N THR A 203 11.80 9.76 12.01
CA THR A 203 10.73 9.54 11.03
C THR A 203 9.33 9.61 11.65
N ASP A 204 8.31 9.77 10.80
CA ASP A 204 6.89 9.81 11.22
C ASP A 204 6.20 8.50 10.85
N ILE A 205 6.47 7.40 11.56
CA ILE A 205 5.81 6.10 11.38
C ILE A 205 4.47 6.06 12.13
N ARG A 206 3.40 5.59 11.47
CA ARG A 206 2.04 5.53 12.06
C ARG A 206 1.29 4.28 11.63
N PRO A 207 0.51 3.65 12.51
CA PRO A 207 -0.19 2.41 12.19
C PRO A 207 -1.33 2.61 11.17
N GLU A 208 -1.88 3.82 11.07
CA GLU A 208 -2.96 4.17 10.12
C GLU A 208 -2.45 4.48 8.71
N LYS A 209 -1.13 4.66 8.54
CA LYS A 209 -0.50 4.91 7.25
C LYS A 209 0.04 3.59 6.69
N PRO A 210 -0.44 3.11 5.53
CA PRO A 210 0.00 1.83 5.02
C PRO A 210 1.47 1.89 4.55
N PRO A 211 2.20 0.77 4.60
CA PRO A 211 3.56 0.71 4.10
C PRO A 211 3.61 0.94 2.58
N ILE A 212 4.71 1.53 2.10
CA ILE A 212 4.93 1.85 0.67
C ILE A 212 5.97 0.97 -0.01
N THR A 213 6.53 0.00 0.70
CA THR A 213 7.44 -1.02 0.18
C THR A 213 6.99 -2.40 0.63
N ILE A 214 6.95 -3.33 -0.32
CA ILE A 214 6.53 -4.71 -0.14
C ILE A 214 7.45 -5.61 -1.01
N GLY A 215 7.92 -6.70 -0.45
CA GLY A 215 8.61 -7.80 -1.10
C GLY A 215 10.12 -7.66 -1.25
N THR A 216 10.84 -6.89 -0.42
CA THR A 216 12.32 -6.77 -0.43
C THR A 216 12.93 -6.70 -1.84
N VAL A 217 12.32 -5.91 -2.72
CA VAL A 217 12.77 -5.71 -4.10
C VAL A 217 12.79 -4.22 -4.33
N LEU A 218 13.97 -3.70 -4.67
CA LEU A 218 14.17 -2.27 -4.73
C LEU A 218 15.45 -1.92 -5.49
N TRP A 219 15.40 -0.76 -6.12
CA TRP A 219 16.56 0.03 -6.43
C TRP A 219 16.83 1.04 -5.33
N PHE A 220 18.10 1.29 -5.00
CA PHE A 220 18.45 2.33 -4.04
C PHE A 220 19.83 2.95 -4.30
N LYS A 221 19.98 4.21 -3.90
CA LYS A 221 21.28 4.84 -3.67
C LYS A 221 21.86 4.28 -2.38
N ARG A 222 23.11 3.84 -2.39
CA ARG A 222 23.80 3.31 -1.19
C ARG A 222 23.63 4.25 0.02
N ASP A 223 23.83 5.54 -0.21
CA ASP A 223 23.78 6.56 0.85
C ASP A 223 22.37 6.70 1.47
N ALA A 224 21.30 6.40 0.73
CA ALA A 224 19.92 6.45 1.23
C ALA A 224 19.62 5.36 2.27
N LEU A 225 20.33 4.22 2.21
CA LEU A 225 20.12 3.10 3.13
C LEU A 225 21.34 2.84 4.01
N GLN A 226 22.31 3.75 4.06
CA GLN A 226 23.58 3.53 4.73
C GLN A 226 23.41 3.15 6.22
N ARG A 227 22.49 3.80 6.93
CA ARG A 227 22.22 3.51 8.35
C ARG A 227 21.72 2.09 8.56
N LEU A 228 20.93 1.55 7.62
CA LEU A 228 20.46 0.17 7.67
C LEU A 228 21.64 -0.81 7.61
N PHE A 229 22.59 -0.60 6.69
CA PHE A 229 23.74 -1.50 6.55
C PHE A 229 24.78 -1.33 7.67
N HIS A 230 24.96 -0.11 8.19
CA HIS A 230 25.88 0.16 9.31
C HIS A 230 25.47 -0.52 10.63
N TYR A 231 24.22 -0.93 10.78
CA TYR A 231 23.77 -1.70 11.95
C TYR A 231 24.56 -3.01 12.13
N GLY A 232 25.09 -3.59 11.06
CA GLY A 232 25.97 -4.76 11.13
C GLY A 232 25.22 -6.08 11.38
N TRP A 233 24.15 -6.30 10.61
CA TRP A 233 23.30 -7.49 10.68
C TRP A 233 24.09 -8.80 10.60
N LYS A 234 23.60 -9.81 11.31
CA LYS A 234 24.16 -11.16 11.34
C LYS A 234 23.05 -12.17 11.04
N TYR A 235 23.43 -13.35 10.57
CA TYR A 235 22.45 -14.42 10.36
C TYR A 235 21.67 -14.77 11.63
N GLN A 236 22.30 -14.65 12.80
CA GLN A 236 21.66 -14.92 14.10
C GLN A 236 20.51 -13.96 14.45
N ASP A 237 20.44 -12.78 13.82
CA ASP A 237 19.32 -11.84 14.01
C ASP A 237 18.02 -12.36 13.38
N PHE A 238 18.11 -13.31 12.45
CA PHE A 238 16.96 -13.90 11.76
C PHE A 238 16.57 -15.22 12.42
N ASP A 239 15.49 -15.23 13.21
CA ASP A 239 14.98 -16.44 13.84
C ASP A 239 14.05 -17.22 12.91
N ASP A 240 14.63 -18.15 12.15
CA ASP A 240 13.88 -18.90 11.16
C ASP A 240 12.92 -19.94 11.77
N GLU A 241 13.02 -20.24 13.07
CA GLU A 241 12.00 -21.02 13.78
C GLU A 241 10.66 -20.28 13.78
N GLY A 242 10.71 -18.94 13.75
CA GLY A 242 9.58 -18.02 13.69
C GLY A 242 9.08 -17.69 12.28
N LEU A 243 9.50 -18.36 11.20
CA LEU A 243 9.16 -17.99 9.82
C LEU A 243 7.66 -17.87 9.51
N LYS A 244 6.82 -18.62 10.21
CA LYS A 244 5.35 -18.57 10.06
C LYS A 244 4.71 -17.43 10.84
N SER A 245 5.47 -16.77 11.71
CA SER A 245 4.99 -15.68 12.52
C SER A 245 4.85 -14.43 11.64
N PRO A 246 3.72 -13.70 11.72
CA PRO A 246 3.62 -12.36 11.13
C PRO A 246 4.60 -11.38 11.80
N ARG A 247 5.20 -11.80 12.93
CA ARG A 247 6.24 -11.08 13.64
C ARG A 247 7.68 -11.48 13.26
N TYR A 248 7.88 -12.19 12.15
CA TYR A 248 9.23 -12.48 11.68
C TYR A 248 9.93 -11.19 11.20
N LEU A 249 11.21 -11.02 11.56
CA LEU A 249 11.99 -9.79 11.36
C LEU A 249 11.96 -9.30 9.91
N SER A 250 12.03 -10.20 8.94
CA SER A 250 12.03 -9.86 7.51
C SER A 250 10.79 -9.07 7.08
N TYR A 251 9.62 -9.33 7.67
CA TYR A 251 8.40 -8.56 7.37
C TYR A 251 8.51 -7.10 7.85
N GLY A 252 9.21 -6.85 8.96
CA GLY A 252 9.49 -5.49 9.42
C GLY A 252 10.45 -4.78 8.47
N ILE A 253 11.55 -5.45 8.11
CA ILE A 253 12.60 -4.87 7.25
C ILE A 253 12.05 -4.51 5.86
N GLU A 254 11.22 -5.37 5.28
CA GLU A 254 10.53 -5.15 4.00
C GLU A 254 9.81 -3.78 3.92
N ARG A 255 9.28 -3.30 5.05
CA ARG A 255 8.51 -2.05 5.18
C ARG A 255 9.32 -0.90 5.76
N PHE A 256 10.57 -1.18 6.14
CA PHE A 256 11.45 -0.27 6.86
C PHE A 256 12.25 0.65 5.94
N PHE A 257 12.57 0.19 4.72
CA PHE A 257 13.41 0.94 3.77
C PHE A 257 13.02 2.41 3.57
N PRO A 258 11.74 2.79 3.44
CA PRO A 258 11.36 4.19 3.24
C PRO A 258 11.70 5.08 4.42
N TYR A 259 11.62 4.55 5.63
CA TYR A 259 11.92 5.29 6.86
C TYR A 259 13.43 5.51 6.99
N VAL A 260 14.25 4.53 6.61
CA VAL A 260 15.71 4.71 6.54
C VAL A 260 16.08 5.77 5.50
N ALA A 261 15.49 5.71 4.30
CA ALA A 261 15.72 6.69 3.26
C ALA A 261 15.32 8.10 3.70
N GLN A 262 14.14 8.23 4.33
CA GLN A 262 13.65 9.50 4.87
C GLN A 262 14.59 10.10 5.92
N ASP A 263 15.08 9.29 6.85
CA ASP A 263 16.06 9.74 7.87
C ASP A 263 17.38 10.21 7.23
N ALA A 264 17.80 9.59 6.13
CA ALA A 264 18.95 10.01 5.32
C ALA A 264 18.67 11.23 4.41
N GLY A 265 17.46 11.80 4.45
CA GLY A 265 17.08 12.97 3.66
C GLY A 265 16.63 12.65 2.22
N TYR A 266 16.32 11.39 1.94
CA TYR A 266 15.86 10.93 0.63
C TYR A 266 14.38 10.54 0.63
N ASN A 267 13.77 10.68 -0.54
CA ASN A 267 12.43 10.19 -0.83
C ASN A 267 12.45 8.74 -1.32
N THR A 268 11.32 8.05 -1.11
CA THR A 268 11.04 6.75 -1.70
C THR A 268 9.91 6.88 -2.72
N GLY A 269 10.17 6.45 -3.94
CA GLY A 269 9.19 6.39 -5.01
C GLY A 269 8.81 4.97 -5.40
N THR A 270 7.77 4.88 -6.20
CA THR A 270 7.30 3.65 -6.85
C THR A 270 7.57 3.76 -8.34
N VAL A 271 8.09 2.73 -8.99
CA VAL A 271 8.33 2.72 -10.44
C VAL A 271 7.65 1.55 -11.13
N MET A 272 7.12 1.79 -12.32
CA MET A 272 6.44 0.81 -13.15
C MET A 272 6.79 0.97 -14.62
N THR A 273 6.81 -0.15 -15.34
CA THR A 273 6.70 -0.19 -16.80
C THR A 273 5.29 0.26 -17.22
N GLU A 274 5.15 0.82 -18.42
CA GLU A 274 3.82 1.15 -18.98
C GLU A 274 2.92 -0.07 -19.10
N ALA A 275 3.49 -1.22 -19.52
CA ALA A 275 2.75 -2.46 -19.66
C ALA A 275 2.16 -2.92 -18.32
N TYR A 276 2.95 -2.91 -17.25
CA TYR A 276 2.45 -3.27 -15.92
C TYR A 276 1.45 -2.23 -15.40
N ALA A 277 1.72 -0.94 -15.56
CA ALA A 277 0.81 0.13 -15.13
C ALA A 277 -0.57 0.02 -15.81
N ALA A 278 -0.62 -0.29 -17.10
CA ALA A 278 -1.88 -0.51 -17.82
C ALA A 278 -2.64 -1.72 -17.26
N ARG A 279 -1.95 -2.85 -17.03
CA ARG A 279 -2.54 -4.06 -16.45
C ARG A 279 -3.06 -3.84 -15.05
N GLN A 280 -2.25 -3.21 -14.20
CA GLN A 280 -2.59 -2.90 -12.82
C GLN A 280 -3.79 -1.94 -12.78
N THR A 281 -3.80 -0.88 -13.60
CA THR A 281 -4.90 0.08 -13.66
C THR A 281 -6.20 -0.60 -14.08
N ASN A 282 -6.17 -1.44 -15.12
CA ASN A 282 -7.35 -2.19 -15.56
C ASN A 282 -7.88 -3.14 -14.46
N TYR A 283 -6.97 -3.86 -13.78
CA TYR A 283 -7.33 -4.72 -12.66
C TYR A 283 -7.98 -3.93 -11.52
N LEU A 284 -7.37 -2.83 -11.10
CA LEU A 284 -7.83 -2.02 -9.97
C LEU A 284 -9.16 -1.35 -10.25
N GLN A 285 -9.39 -0.85 -11.46
CA GLN A 285 -10.70 -0.30 -11.84
C GLN A 285 -11.80 -1.37 -11.76
N HIS A 286 -11.51 -2.59 -12.24
CA HIS A 286 -12.44 -3.71 -12.15
C HIS A 286 -12.71 -4.11 -10.70
N ALA A 287 -11.65 -4.34 -9.91
CA ALA A 287 -11.74 -4.75 -8.52
C ALA A 287 -12.43 -3.69 -7.66
N ALA A 288 -12.08 -2.41 -7.82
CA ALA A 288 -12.71 -1.31 -7.10
C ALA A 288 -14.21 -1.22 -7.42
N ASN A 289 -14.62 -1.36 -8.69
CA ASN A 289 -16.03 -1.35 -9.06
C ASN A 289 -16.81 -2.50 -8.37
N LEU A 290 -16.28 -3.73 -8.41
CA LEU A 290 -16.93 -4.87 -7.76
C LEU A 290 -17.02 -4.68 -6.24
N LEU A 291 -15.91 -4.33 -5.60
CA LEU A 291 -15.85 -4.16 -4.15
C LEU A 291 -16.73 -3.00 -3.67
N LEU A 292 -16.69 -1.84 -4.35
CA LEU A 292 -17.50 -0.68 -3.99
C LEU A 292 -18.98 -0.94 -4.21
N LYS A 293 -19.36 -1.66 -5.27
CA LYS A 293 -20.76 -2.00 -5.54
C LYS A 293 -21.35 -2.87 -4.42
N GLU A 294 -20.63 -3.90 -3.98
CA GLU A 294 -21.06 -4.73 -2.85
C GLU A 294 -21.02 -3.95 -1.52
N ALA A 295 -20.01 -3.11 -1.32
CA ALA A 295 -19.90 -2.29 -0.13
C ALA A 295 -21.01 -1.23 -0.02
N GLU A 296 -21.49 -0.69 -1.14
CA GLU A 296 -22.52 0.37 -1.19
C GLU A 296 -23.84 -0.08 -0.51
N GLU A 297 -24.12 -1.38 -0.45
CA GLU A 297 -25.30 -1.91 0.24
C GLU A 297 -25.27 -1.62 1.75
N PHE A 298 -24.07 -1.58 2.35
CA PHE A 298 -23.86 -1.41 3.79
C PHE A 298 -23.24 -0.06 4.15
N PHE A 299 -22.42 0.49 3.26
CA PHE A 299 -21.70 1.74 3.41
C PHE A 299 -21.83 2.56 2.12
N PRO A 300 -22.97 3.25 1.92
CA PRO A 300 -23.30 4.00 0.69
C PRO A 300 -22.53 5.33 0.57
N VAL A 301 -21.22 5.30 0.82
CA VAL A 301 -20.30 6.44 0.76
C VAL A 301 -19.28 6.14 -0.33
N THR A 302 -19.53 6.67 -1.53
CA THR A 302 -18.84 6.25 -2.76
C THR A 302 -17.80 7.24 -3.28
N THR A 303 -17.68 8.42 -2.65
CA THR A 303 -16.70 9.45 -3.01
C THR A 303 -15.77 9.75 -1.83
N LEU A 304 -14.56 10.24 -2.13
CA LEU A 304 -13.61 10.65 -1.09
C LEU A 304 -14.14 11.81 -0.25
N ASP A 305 -14.79 12.78 -0.90
CA ASP A 305 -15.42 13.93 -0.25
C ASP A 305 -16.51 13.51 0.75
N ALA A 306 -17.42 12.60 0.34
CA ALA A 306 -18.43 12.06 1.22
C ALA A 306 -17.80 11.26 2.37
N LEU A 307 -16.72 10.51 2.12
CA LEU A 307 -16.00 9.79 3.17
C LEU A 307 -15.37 10.73 4.21
N GLU A 308 -14.78 11.83 3.76
CA GLU A 308 -14.21 12.85 4.64
C GLU A 308 -15.31 13.55 5.46
N CYS A 309 -16.42 13.91 4.83
CA CYS A 309 -17.58 14.49 5.50
C CYS A 309 -18.14 13.52 6.56
N TYR A 310 -18.32 12.24 6.21
CA TYR A 310 -18.75 11.20 7.14
C TYR A 310 -17.81 11.09 8.35
N LYS A 311 -16.49 10.99 8.12
CA LYS A 311 -15.50 10.86 9.19
C LYS A 311 -15.50 12.07 10.12
N ARG A 312 -15.69 13.27 9.59
CA ARG A 312 -15.75 14.52 10.37
C ARG A 312 -16.99 14.57 11.25
N ASN A 313 -18.14 14.18 10.70
CA ASN A 313 -19.43 14.37 11.35
C ASN A 313 -19.87 13.21 12.27
N GLN A 314 -19.38 11.99 12.05
CA GLN A 314 -19.82 10.79 12.77
C GLN A 314 -19.78 10.97 14.30
N GLY A 315 -18.68 11.48 14.85
CA GLY A 315 -18.53 11.66 16.30
C GLY A 315 -19.55 12.62 16.90
N ARG A 316 -19.84 13.71 16.19
CA ARG A 316 -20.82 14.73 16.61
C ARG A 316 -22.26 14.19 16.56
N VAL A 317 -22.59 13.40 15.54
CA VAL A 317 -23.90 12.72 15.45
C VAL A 317 -24.10 11.74 16.60
N ILE A 318 -23.08 10.95 16.92
CA ILE A 318 -23.11 10.02 18.06
C ILE A 318 -23.28 10.79 19.38
N GLU A 319 -22.53 11.86 19.58
CA GLU A 319 -22.61 12.67 20.79
C GLU A 319 -23.98 13.35 20.93
N PHE A 320 -24.52 13.89 19.84
CA PHE A 320 -25.86 14.45 19.79
C PHE A 320 -26.90 13.40 20.19
N ALA A 321 -26.81 12.18 19.66
CA ALA A 321 -27.71 11.10 20.00
C ALA A 321 -27.61 10.69 21.48
N LYS A 322 -26.40 10.63 22.06
CA LYS A 322 -26.18 10.27 23.48
C LYS A 322 -26.77 11.29 24.47
N ARG A 323 -26.89 12.56 24.07
CA ARG A 323 -27.40 13.64 24.92
C ARG A 323 -28.93 13.71 24.99
N ASN A 324 -29.63 12.93 24.17
CA ASN A 324 -31.08 12.99 24.03
C ASN A 324 -31.73 11.68 24.47
N GLU A 325 -32.90 11.77 25.12
CA GLU A 325 -33.62 10.59 25.63
C GLU A 325 -34.23 9.77 24.49
N GLU A 326 -34.67 10.43 23.41
CA GLU A 326 -35.33 9.80 22.28
C GLU A 326 -34.86 10.43 20.97
N VAL A 327 -34.40 9.60 20.03
CA VAL A 327 -33.78 10.04 18.76
C VAL A 327 -34.52 9.42 17.58
N TYR A 328 -34.87 10.24 16.59
CA TYR A 328 -35.46 9.83 15.32
C TYR A 328 -34.51 10.12 14.16
N LEU A 329 -34.62 9.34 13.08
CA LEU A 329 -33.84 9.52 11.86
C LEU A 329 -34.74 10.01 10.75
N TYR A 330 -34.51 11.22 10.23
CA TYR A 330 -35.26 11.73 9.08
C TYR A 330 -34.67 11.15 7.79
N GLY A 331 -35.44 10.30 7.10
CA GLY A 331 -35.08 9.57 5.88
C GLY A 331 -34.80 8.09 6.14
N ALA A 332 -35.63 7.19 5.58
CA ALA A 332 -35.49 5.72 5.72
C ALA A 332 -34.67 5.04 4.60
N GLY A 333 -33.94 5.84 3.79
CA GLY A 333 -33.10 5.37 2.68
C GLY A 333 -31.76 4.78 3.13
N LYS A 334 -30.85 4.51 2.18
CA LYS A 334 -29.54 3.88 2.45
C LYS A 334 -28.74 4.61 3.55
N ILE A 335 -28.75 5.94 3.52
CA ILE A 335 -28.00 6.77 4.47
C ILE A 335 -28.64 6.75 5.87
N GLY A 336 -29.96 6.73 5.95
CA GLY A 336 -30.68 6.55 7.21
C GLY A 336 -30.34 5.21 7.87
N ARG A 337 -30.27 4.14 7.07
CA ARG A 337 -29.83 2.81 7.53
C ARG A 337 -28.37 2.79 7.96
N LEU A 338 -27.49 3.47 7.24
CA LEU A 338 -26.10 3.68 7.68
C LEU A 338 -26.05 4.38 9.05
N CYS A 339 -26.80 5.47 9.23
CA CYS A 339 -26.88 6.19 10.51
C CYS A 339 -27.40 5.28 11.63
N LEU A 340 -28.46 4.50 11.37
CA LEU A 340 -29.00 3.52 12.29
C LEU A 340 -27.95 2.49 12.71
N ALA A 341 -27.19 1.93 11.77
CA ALA A 341 -26.12 0.98 12.05
C ALA A 341 -25.00 1.59 12.91
N VAL A 342 -24.60 2.83 12.62
CA VAL A 342 -23.61 3.57 13.41
C VAL A 342 -24.09 3.79 14.84
N LEU A 343 -25.33 4.22 15.05
CA LEU A 343 -25.89 4.44 16.38
C LEU A 343 -26.04 3.13 17.17
N ARG A 344 -26.49 2.05 16.52
CA ARG A 344 -26.59 0.73 17.14
C ARG A 344 -25.24 0.18 17.59
N LYS A 345 -24.16 0.45 16.85
CA LYS A 345 -22.79 0.09 17.27
C LYS A 345 -22.39 0.75 18.59
N GLU A 346 -22.94 1.92 18.87
CA GLU A 346 -22.77 2.68 20.12
C GLU A 346 -23.82 2.33 21.19
N ASN A 347 -24.62 1.27 20.98
CA ASN A 347 -25.74 0.85 21.83
C ASN A 347 -26.86 1.90 21.95
N ILE A 348 -27.04 2.75 20.93
CA ILE A 348 -28.12 3.73 20.84
C ILE A 348 -29.17 3.17 19.89
N GLN A 349 -30.42 3.09 20.37
CA GLN A 349 -31.55 2.59 19.58
C GLN A 349 -32.47 3.76 19.21
N PRO A 350 -32.46 4.23 17.95
CA PRO A 350 -33.43 5.21 17.48
C PRO A 350 -34.86 4.71 17.64
N ALA A 351 -35.77 5.64 17.94
CA ALA A 351 -37.19 5.39 18.16
C ALA A 351 -37.95 5.11 16.86
N GLY A 352 -37.48 5.66 15.73
CA GLY A 352 -38.07 5.43 14.42
C GLY A 352 -37.43 6.25 13.32
N PHE A 353 -37.82 5.95 12.08
CA PHE A 353 -37.58 6.80 10.92
C PHE A 353 -38.74 7.77 10.72
N ILE A 354 -38.42 8.99 10.28
CA ILE A 354 -39.39 9.98 9.83
C ILE A 354 -39.27 10.09 8.30
N VAL A 355 -40.40 10.12 7.61
CA VAL A 355 -40.47 10.37 6.16
C VAL A 355 -41.47 11.49 5.86
N SER A 356 -41.24 12.26 4.80
CA SER A 356 -42.20 13.30 4.37
C SER A 356 -43.51 12.70 3.86
N LYS A 357 -43.46 11.49 3.29
CA LYS A 357 -44.62 10.74 2.81
C LYS A 357 -44.31 9.24 2.86
N SER A 358 -45.25 8.44 3.36
CA SER A 358 -45.10 6.99 3.43
C SER A 358 -45.18 6.35 2.04
N ASP A 359 -44.33 5.36 1.81
CA ASP A 359 -44.38 4.44 0.67
C ASP A 359 -45.17 3.16 0.97
N GLY A 360 -45.79 3.08 2.16
CA GLY A 360 -46.51 1.90 2.66
C GLY A 360 -45.69 0.99 3.56
N ASN A 361 -44.37 1.22 3.74
CA ASN A 361 -43.57 0.48 4.70
C ASN A 361 -43.71 1.08 6.11
N SER A 362 -44.28 0.31 7.04
CA SER A 362 -44.43 0.73 8.45
C SER A 362 -43.20 0.44 9.31
N MET A 363 -42.25 -0.36 8.82
CA MET A 363 -41.06 -0.80 9.56
C MET A 363 -39.85 -0.91 8.62
N VAL A 364 -38.69 -0.44 9.07
CA VAL A 364 -37.39 -0.63 8.41
C VAL A 364 -36.38 -1.08 9.46
N GLU A 365 -35.69 -2.21 9.21
CA GLU A 365 -34.69 -2.78 10.14
C GLU A 365 -35.16 -2.86 11.61
N CYS A 366 -36.42 -3.28 11.80
CA CYS A 366 -37.07 -3.43 13.09
C CYS A 366 -37.29 -2.13 13.88
N ILE A 367 -37.27 -0.96 13.23
CA ILE A 367 -37.79 0.30 13.81
C ILE A 367 -38.95 0.86 12.98
N PRO A 368 -39.92 1.53 13.62
CA PRO A 368 -41.09 2.07 12.94
C PRO A 368 -40.71 3.19 11.98
N VAL A 369 -41.46 3.31 10.89
CA VAL A 369 -41.44 4.44 9.97
C VAL A 369 -42.72 5.23 10.19
N ILE A 370 -42.60 6.51 10.54
CA ILE A 370 -43.72 7.42 10.75
C ILE A 370 -43.65 8.57 9.73
N GLU A 371 -44.81 9.13 9.40
CA GLU A 371 -44.85 10.37 8.64
C GLU A 371 -44.51 11.56 9.53
N LEU A 372 -43.97 12.63 8.94
CA LEU A 372 -43.65 13.86 9.68
C LEU A 372 -44.89 14.43 10.41
N ASP A 373 -46.10 14.20 9.89
CA ASP A 373 -47.40 14.57 10.48
C ASP A 373 -47.71 13.88 11.80
N GLU A 374 -47.11 12.71 12.05
CA GLU A 374 -47.29 11.94 13.27
C GLU A 374 -46.25 12.30 14.35
N LEU A 375 -45.25 13.12 14.01
CA LEU A 375 -44.19 13.50 14.92
C LEU A 375 -44.62 14.63 15.85
N GLU A 376 -44.81 14.32 17.12
CA GLU A 376 -44.87 15.32 18.18
C GLU A 376 -43.45 15.81 18.55
N CYS A 377 -43.24 17.13 18.68
CA CYS A 377 -41.94 17.79 18.91
C CYS A 377 -41.70 18.30 20.36
N PRO A 378 -41.63 17.44 21.40
CA PRO A 378 -41.25 17.83 22.76
C PRO A 378 -39.74 18.11 22.87
N GLN A 379 -39.35 18.88 23.90
CA GLN A 379 -37.96 19.33 24.12
C GLN A 379 -36.91 18.22 24.25
N ARG A 380 -37.31 16.96 24.51
CA ARG A 380 -36.40 15.81 24.71
C ARG A 380 -36.32 14.84 23.53
N LYS A 381 -37.13 15.06 22.48
CA LYS A 381 -37.01 14.34 21.22
C LYS A 381 -36.00 15.05 20.33
N ALA A 382 -35.17 14.28 19.65
CA ALA A 382 -34.15 14.77 18.75
C ALA A 382 -34.29 14.15 17.37
N VAL A 383 -33.98 14.90 16.32
CA VAL A 383 -34.02 14.42 14.94
C VAL A 383 -32.64 14.49 14.31
N ILE A 384 -32.18 13.41 13.68
CA ILE A 384 -30.98 13.40 12.85
C ILE A 384 -31.44 13.40 11.39
N ILE A 385 -31.09 14.44 10.64
CA ILE A 385 -31.38 14.53 9.21
C ILE A 385 -30.31 13.72 8.47
N THR A 386 -30.75 12.66 7.78
CA THR A 386 -29.87 11.67 7.13
C THR A 386 -29.87 11.78 5.60
N VAL A 387 -30.37 12.88 5.04
CA VAL A 387 -30.37 13.12 3.59
C VAL A 387 -29.05 13.77 3.18
N TYR A 388 -28.46 13.32 2.06
CA TYR A 388 -27.17 13.85 1.58
C TYR A 388 -27.31 15.21 0.86
N ASP A 389 -28.38 15.40 0.10
CA ASP A 389 -28.61 16.61 -0.69
C ASP A 389 -28.84 17.86 0.18
N LEU A 390 -28.08 18.93 -0.07
CA LEU A 390 -28.11 20.17 0.73
C LEU A 390 -29.45 20.91 0.64
N GLU A 391 -30.12 20.90 -0.51
CA GLU A 391 -31.43 21.57 -0.66
C GLU A 391 -32.49 20.82 0.15
N ALA A 392 -32.50 19.49 0.06
CA ALA A 392 -33.39 18.64 0.84
C ALA A 392 -33.13 18.76 2.34
N GLN A 393 -31.86 18.87 2.78
CA GLN A 393 -31.55 19.12 4.18
C GLN A 393 -32.14 20.44 4.68
N ARG A 394 -32.02 21.52 3.90
CA ARG A 394 -32.58 22.84 4.25
C ARG A 394 -34.11 22.81 4.30
N GLU A 395 -34.73 22.15 3.34
CA GLU A 395 -36.19 21.96 3.31
C GLU A 395 -36.67 21.19 4.56
N ILE A 396 -36.01 20.08 4.89
CA ILE A 396 -36.34 19.26 6.05
C ILE A 396 -36.15 20.05 7.35
N ALA A 397 -35.04 20.78 7.48
CA ALA A 397 -34.79 21.66 8.62
C ALA A 397 -35.90 22.71 8.77
N GLY A 398 -36.30 23.37 7.69
CA GLY A 398 -37.41 24.32 7.69
C GLY A 398 -38.74 23.69 8.13
N MET A 399 -39.07 22.51 7.61
CA MET A 399 -40.28 21.77 8.01
C MET A 399 -40.28 21.37 9.50
N LEU A 400 -39.11 21.01 10.05
CA LEU A 400 -38.96 20.72 11.49
C LEU A 400 -39.13 21.99 12.33
N GLU A 401 -38.53 23.10 11.91
CA GLU A 401 -38.63 24.40 12.60
C GLU A 401 -40.06 24.94 12.63
N GLU A 402 -40.79 24.87 11.52
CA GLU A 402 -42.21 25.25 11.42
C GLU A 402 -43.10 24.49 12.43
N ARG A 403 -42.71 23.26 12.77
CA ARG A 403 -43.40 22.40 13.75
C ARG A 403 -42.88 22.54 15.18
N GLY A 404 -41.92 23.44 15.40
CA GLY A 404 -41.30 23.65 16.71
C GLY A 404 -40.26 22.59 17.11
N CYS A 405 -39.90 21.66 16.22
CA CYS A 405 -38.78 20.74 16.41
C CYS A 405 -37.46 21.47 16.18
N ARG A 406 -36.88 22.05 17.25
CA ARG A 406 -35.59 22.78 17.17
C ARG A 406 -34.36 21.94 17.58
N ASN A 407 -34.60 20.73 18.07
CA ASN A 407 -33.55 19.83 18.52
C ASN A 407 -33.20 18.85 17.40
N TYR A 408 -32.46 19.29 16.41
CA TYR A 408 -32.02 18.45 15.31
C TYR A 408 -30.56 18.69 14.92
N ILE A 409 -29.98 17.73 14.21
CA ILE A 409 -28.65 17.84 13.59
C ILE A 409 -28.68 17.28 12.18
N VAL A 410 -27.84 17.81 11.30
CA VAL A 410 -27.60 17.27 9.96
C VAL A 410 -26.39 16.34 9.99
N MET A 411 -26.55 15.10 9.50
CA MET A 411 -25.47 14.12 9.49
C MET A 411 -24.30 14.52 8.56
N TRP A 412 -24.59 15.27 7.49
CA TRP A 412 -23.65 15.66 6.43
C TRP A 412 -23.35 17.15 6.42
N GLU A 413 -23.43 17.83 7.56
CA GLU A 413 -23.21 19.27 7.60
C GLU A 413 -21.79 19.61 7.11
N GLU A 414 -21.71 20.52 6.13
CA GLU A 414 -20.46 21.12 5.68
C GLU A 414 -20.12 22.33 6.57
N ASP A 415 -18.84 22.51 6.91
CA ASP A 415 -18.40 23.73 7.59
C ASP A 415 -18.53 24.91 6.60
N HIS A 416 -19.31 25.93 6.98
CA HIS A 416 -19.45 27.19 6.24
C HIS A 416 -18.20 28.07 6.30
#